data_AF-A0A956CF57-F1
#
_entry.id   AF-A0A956CF57-F1
#
_cell.length_a   1.000
_cell.length_b   1.000
_cell.length_c   1.000
_cell.angle_alpha   90.00
_cell.angle_beta   90.00
_cell.angle_gamma   90.00
#
_symmetry.space_group_name_H-M   'P 1'
#
loop_
_entity.id
_entity.type
_entity.pdbx_description
1 polymer ?
#
loop_
_entity_poly.entity_id
_entity_poly.type
_entity_poly.pdbx_seq_one_letter_code
_entity_poly.pdbx_strand_id
1 'polypeptide(L)'
;MAREPAIRALLSQLVWKWLEQGDRNDLARIQARLSPGTLHAIQSPLGIGWVPMKPHMEMCVGIQEVLGPEGAFAHWRRVVLEFGTSRMLRGFFAIAGRSGTDGVIRRVNVAYAAETRAVGSARCTSTTATSAIVELVDFPSPEFDLETYVNGFAGTLSASITLAGGASPEVVTHASGRGARFQLSWKTSA
;
A
#
# COMPACT_ATOMS: atom_id res chain seq x y z
N MET A 1 4.80 -15.71 21.54
CA MET A 1 4.61 -15.28 20.15
C MET A 1 5.48 -14.06 19.90
N ALA A 2 6.49 -14.17 19.05
CA ALA A 2 7.31 -13.01 18.68
C ALA A 2 6.40 -11.99 17.98
N ARG A 3 6.29 -10.79 18.54
CA ARG A 3 5.57 -9.67 17.91
C ARG A 3 6.41 -9.25 16.72
N GLU A 4 6.03 -9.68 15.52
CA GLU A 4 6.64 -9.16 14.30
C GLU A 4 6.59 -7.62 14.34
N PRO A 5 7.69 -6.92 14.02
CA PRO A 5 7.68 -5.47 13.95
C PRO A 5 6.67 -5.03 12.90
N ALA A 6 5.65 -4.30 13.35
CA ALA A 6 4.55 -3.87 12.50
C ALA A 6 4.89 -2.47 11.93
N ILE A 7 4.90 -2.33 10.60
CA ILE A 7 5.47 -1.15 9.91
C ILE A 7 4.37 -0.16 9.44
N ARG A 8 3.10 -0.39 9.79
CA ARG A 8 1.99 0.46 9.30
C ARG A 8 2.10 1.92 9.76
N ALA A 9 2.58 2.19 10.98
CA ALA A 9 2.71 3.56 11.47
C ALA A 9 3.65 4.38 10.58
N LEU A 10 4.82 3.85 10.28
CA LEU A 10 5.78 4.51 9.41
C LEU A 10 5.21 4.80 8.02
N LEU A 11 4.55 3.82 7.38
CA LEU A 11 3.95 4.04 6.06
C LEU A 11 2.87 5.13 6.15
N SER A 12 1.97 5.05 7.14
CA SER A 12 0.89 6.02 7.31
C SER A 12 1.42 7.44 7.59
N GLN A 13 2.52 7.55 8.36
CA GLN A 13 3.20 8.81 8.63
C GLN A 13 3.86 9.38 7.37
N LEU A 14 4.41 8.53 6.51
CA LEU A 14 4.99 8.97 5.24
C LEU A 14 3.92 9.41 4.25
N VAL A 15 2.80 8.70 4.16
CA VAL A 15 1.61 9.12 3.42
C VAL A 15 1.21 10.51 3.88
N TRP A 16 1.03 10.69 5.19
CA TRP A 16 0.65 11.97 5.77
C TRP A 16 1.65 13.10 5.45
N LYS A 17 2.94 12.85 5.65
CA LYS A 17 4.01 13.80 5.34
C LYS A 17 3.99 14.22 3.87
N TRP A 18 3.70 13.29 2.95
CA TRP A 18 3.60 13.60 1.54
C TRP A 18 2.40 14.48 1.19
N LEU A 19 1.27 14.32 1.91
CA LEU A 19 0.14 15.25 1.80
C LEU A 19 0.52 16.65 2.31
N GLU A 20 1.26 16.75 3.41
CA GLU A 20 1.73 18.03 3.97
C GLU A 20 2.65 18.82 3.01
N GLN A 21 3.36 18.11 2.14
CA GLN A 21 4.24 18.70 1.12
C GLN A 21 3.52 19.05 -0.18
N GLY A 22 2.26 18.63 -0.34
CA GLY A 22 1.45 18.82 -1.54
C GLY A 22 0.64 20.12 -1.52
N ASP A 23 -0.50 20.10 -2.23
CA ASP A 23 -1.46 21.20 -2.23
C ASP A 23 -2.12 21.35 -0.85
N ARG A 24 -2.00 22.54 -0.26
CA ARG A 24 -2.57 22.85 1.06
C ARG A 24 -4.09 22.79 1.08
N ASN A 25 -4.75 23.09 -0.05
CA ASN A 25 -6.20 22.99 -0.16
C ASN A 25 -6.64 21.53 -0.12
N ASP A 26 -5.94 20.63 -0.80
CA ASP A 26 -6.23 19.20 -0.75
C ASP A 26 -5.97 18.64 0.65
N LEU A 27 -4.85 19.01 1.27
CA LEU A 27 -4.57 18.63 2.67
C LEU A 27 -5.70 19.06 3.61
N ALA A 28 -6.15 20.31 3.53
CA ALA A 28 -7.24 20.81 4.37
C ALA A 28 -8.57 20.08 4.10
N ARG A 29 -8.88 19.77 2.84
CA ARG A 29 -10.08 19.00 2.45
C ARG A 29 -10.04 17.56 2.95
N ILE A 30 -8.84 16.94 2.98
CA ILE A 30 -8.62 15.60 3.54
C ILE A 30 -8.77 15.66 5.07
N GLN A 31 -8.11 16.61 5.74
CA GLN A 31 -8.22 16.80 7.19
C GLN A 31 -9.67 16.97 7.66
N ALA A 32 -10.47 17.74 6.93
CA ALA A 32 -11.87 17.98 7.23
C ALA A 32 -12.76 16.72 7.16
N ARG A 33 -12.26 15.61 6.59
CA ARG A 33 -12.97 14.32 6.48
C ARG A 33 -12.60 13.32 7.55
N LEU A 34 -11.51 13.56 8.29
CA LEU A 34 -11.04 12.61 9.29
C LEU A 34 -11.81 12.78 10.59
N SER A 35 -12.10 11.67 11.26
CA SER A 35 -12.70 11.71 12.60
C SER A 35 -11.76 12.40 13.60
N PRO A 36 -12.29 13.02 14.67
CA PRO A 36 -11.48 13.47 15.78
C PRO A 36 -10.58 12.35 16.30
N GLY A 37 -9.27 12.59 16.33
CA GLY A 37 -8.29 11.63 16.81
C GLY A 37 -7.67 10.73 15.74
N THR A 38 -8.20 10.66 14.50
CA THR A 38 -7.59 9.88 13.42
C THR A 38 -6.19 10.36 13.09
N LEU A 39 -6.00 11.68 12.98
CA LEU A 39 -4.67 12.25 12.75
C LEU A 39 -3.70 11.97 13.90
N HIS A 40 -4.17 12.09 15.14
CA HIS A 40 -3.37 11.74 16.31
C HIS A 40 -2.97 10.26 16.30
N ALA A 41 -3.89 9.35 15.94
CA ALA A 41 -3.60 7.93 15.83
C ALA A 41 -2.55 7.60 14.76
N ILE A 42 -2.47 8.39 13.69
CA ILE A 42 -1.46 8.24 12.63
C ILE A 42 -0.10 8.82 13.07
N GLN A 43 -0.10 10.00 13.69
CA GLN A 43 1.13 10.75 13.98
C GLN A 43 1.80 10.35 15.31
N SER A 44 1.03 9.90 16.31
CA SER A 44 1.54 9.63 17.66
C SER A 44 2.40 8.37 17.83
N PRO A 45 2.21 7.26 17.09
CA PRO A 45 3.05 6.09 17.29
C PRO A 45 4.50 6.36 16.89
N LEU A 46 5.45 5.78 17.63
CA LEU A 46 6.83 5.67 17.13
C LEU A 46 6.81 4.92 15.77
N GLY A 47 7.81 5.12 14.91
CA GLY A 47 7.83 4.52 13.56
C GLY A 47 7.73 2.99 13.51
N ILE A 48 8.00 2.29 14.62
CA ILE A 48 7.82 0.83 14.79
C ILE A 48 6.46 0.44 15.43
N GLY A 49 5.60 1.43 15.63
CA GLY A 49 4.29 1.31 16.25
C GLY A 49 3.21 0.91 15.26
N TRP A 50 1.99 0.84 15.74
CA TRP A 50 0.85 0.37 14.97
C TRP A 50 -0.25 1.41 14.90
N VAL A 51 -0.77 1.63 13.70
CA VAL A 51 -1.99 2.43 13.48
C VAL A 51 -3.16 1.45 13.35
N PRO A 52 -4.24 1.59 14.14
CA PRO A 52 -5.42 0.74 13.97
C PRO A 52 -5.97 0.82 12.54
N MET A 53 -6.62 -0.25 12.05
CA MET A 53 -7.06 -0.29 10.64
C MET A 53 -8.08 0.81 10.32
N LYS A 54 -8.99 1.12 11.26
CA LYS A 54 -10.01 2.15 11.06
C LYS A 54 -9.42 3.55 10.75
N PRO A 55 -8.54 4.15 11.58
CA PRO A 55 -7.87 5.41 11.23
C PRO A 55 -7.09 5.37 9.90
N HIS A 56 -6.45 4.24 9.58
CA HIS A 56 -5.77 4.07 8.30
C HIS A 56 -6.77 4.12 7.13
N MET A 57 -7.87 3.37 7.22
CA MET A 57 -8.90 3.36 6.19
C MET A 57 -9.63 4.70 6.06
N GLU A 58 -9.88 5.42 7.16
CA GLU A 58 -10.41 6.79 7.12
C GLU A 58 -9.48 7.73 6.33
N MET A 59 -8.16 7.62 6.54
CA MET A 59 -7.19 8.37 5.74
C MET A 59 -7.22 7.97 4.27
N CYS A 60 -7.27 6.67 3.95
CA CYS A 60 -7.37 6.19 2.57
C CYS A 60 -8.60 6.75 1.85
N VAL A 61 -9.78 6.70 2.51
CA VAL A 61 -11.03 7.22 1.98
C VAL A 61 -10.95 8.74 1.77
N GLY A 62 -10.44 9.48 2.77
CA GLY A 62 -10.26 10.93 2.63
C GLY A 62 -9.35 11.32 1.46
N ILE A 63 -8.26 10.59 1.25
CA ILE A 63 -7.35 10.79 0.10
C ILE A 63 -8.10 10.52 -1.21
N GLN A 64 -8.82 9.40 -1.32
CA GLN A 64 -9.53 9.03 -2.56
C GLN A 64 -10.68 9.99 -2.89
N GLU A 65 -11.46 10.42 -1.90
CA GLU A 65 -12.55 11.37 -2.13
C GLU A 65 -12.05 12.76 -2.60
N VAL A 66 -10.86 13.17 -2.18
CA VAL A 66 -10.31 14.49 -2.50
C VAL A 66 -9.52 14.49 -3.79
N LEU A 67 -8.67 13.48 -4.00
CA LEU A 67 -7.77 13.38 -5.16
C LEU A 67 -8.38 12.57 -6.32
N GLY A 68 -9.49 11.88 -6.08
CA GLY A 68 -10.06 10.89 -6.99
C GLY A 68 -9.26 9.58 -7.03
N PRO A 69 -9.77 8.55 -7.74
CA PRO A 69 -9.11 7.25 -7.82
C PRO A 69 -7.70 7.32 -8.41
N GLU A 70 -7.52 8.01 -9.54
CA GLU A 70 -6.20 8.15 -10.18
C GLU A 70 -5.20 8.90 -9.31
N GLY A 71 -5.64 9.99 -8.65
CA GLY A 71 -4.81 10.76 -7.75
C GLY A 71 -4.40 9.97 -6.51
N ALA A 72 -5.31 9.19 -5.93
CA ALA A 72 -4.99 8.28 -4.82
C ALA A 72 -4.01 7.18 -5.25
N PHE A 73 -4.23 6.52 -6.40
CA PHE A 73 -3.29 5.54 -6.95
C PHE A 73 -1.88 6.13 -7.08
N ALA A 74 -1.78 7.32 -7.70
CA ALA A 74 -0.51 8.00 -7.90
C ALA A 74 0.14 8.40 -6.57
N HIS A 75 -0.65 8.85 -5.59
CA HIS A 75 -0.17 9.19 -4.26
C HIS A 75 0.45 7.97 -3.55
N TRP A 76 -0.28 6.85 -3.47
CA TRP A 76 0.22 5.61 -2.87
C TRP A 76 1.45 5.08 -3.57
N ARG A 77 1.45 5.07 -4.91
CA ARG A 77 2.61 4.68 -5.71
C ARG A 77 3.83 5.54 -5.37
N ARG A 78 3.68 6.86 -5.30
CA ARG A 78 4.77 7.80 -4.98
C ARG A 78 5.33 7.54 -3.59
N VAL A 79 4.46 7.41 -2.58
CA VAL A 79 4.89 7.17 -1.20
C VAL A 79 5.75 5.90 -1.11
N VAL A 80 5.33 4.82 -1.78
CA VAL A 80 6.05 3.53 -1.74
C VAL A 80 7.39 3.61 -2.48
N LEU A 81 7.47 4.31 -3.61
CA LEU A 81 8.75 4.54 -4.30
C LEU A 81 9.78 5.24 -3.40
N GLU A 82 9.35 6.30 -2.72
CA GLU A 82 10.18 7.09 -1.80
C GLU A 82 10.52 6.30 -0.53
N PHE A 83 9.57 5.50 -0.07
CA PHE A 83 9.77 4.59 1.05
C PHE A 83 10.85 3.56 0.76
N GLY A 84 10.83 2.98 -0.45
CA GLY A 84 11.80 1.99 -0.90
C GLY A 84 13.22 2.51 -1.07
N THR A 85 13.39 3.82 -1.34
CA THR A 85 14.72 4.45 -1.45
C THR A 85 15.27 4.96 -0.11
N SER A 86 14.41 5.07 0.92
CA SER A 86 14.78 5.53 2.26
C SER A 86 15.84 4.64 2.91
N ARG A 87 16.76 5.23 3.68
CA ARG A 87 17.89 4.52 4.32
C ARG A 87 17.42 3.38 5.23
N MET A 88 16.24 3.51 5.84
CA MET A 88 15.74 2.54 6.80
C MET A 88 15.26 1.24 6.13
N LEU A 89 14.73 1.31 4.91
CA LEU A 89 14.11 0.14 4.24
C LEU A 89 14.76 -0.24 2.92
N ARG A 90 15.78 0.52 2.50
CA ARG A 90 16.65 0.14 1.38
C ARG A 90 17.17 -1.29 1.55
N GLY A 91 17.50 -1.72 2.76
CA GLY A 91 17.93 -3.10 3.03
C GLY A 91 16.86 -4.15 2.74
N PHE A 92 15.61 -3.89 3.11
CA PHE A 92 14.49 -4.80 2.87
C PHE A 92 14.21 -4.95 1.38
N PHE A 93 14.08 -3.83 0.66
CA PHE A 93 13.86 -3.85 -0.79
C PHE A 93 15.08 -4.36 -1.57
N ALA A 94 16.30 -4.08 -1.12
CA ALA A 94 17.51 -4.63 -1.74
C ALA A 94 17.56 -6.17 -1.61
N ILE A 95 17.20 -6.72 -0.45
CA ILE A 95 17.15 -8.17 -0.25
C ILE A 95 16.04 -8.80 -1.09
N ALA A 96 14.84 -8.21 -1.09
CA ALA A 96 13.71 -8.73 -1.86
C ALA A 96 13.95 -8.61 -3.38
N GLY A 97 14.56 -7.51 -3.82
CA GLY A 97 14.86 -7.19 -5.22
C GLY A 97 16.05 -7.95 -5.81
N ARG A 98 16.95 -8.53 -5.00
CA ARG A 98 17.99 -9.45 -5.49
C ARG A 98 17.42 -10.67 -6.21
N SER A 99 16.19 -11.04 -5.88
CA SER A 99 15.46 -12.13 -6.52
C SER A 99 14.59 -11.64 -7.70
N GLY A 100 14.77 -10.39 -8.13
CA GLY A 100 13.96 -9.74 -9.16
C GLY A 100 12.51 -9.49 -8.71
N THR A 101 11.66 -9.10 -9.67
CA THR A 101 10.23 -8.82 -9.42
C THR A 101 9.49 -10.02 -8.82
N ASP A 102 9.78 -11.25 -9.28
CA ASP A 102 9.18 -12.47 -8.72
C ASP A 102 9.44 -12.59 -7.21
N GLY A 103 10.65 -12.26 -6.75
CA GLY A 103 10.99 -12.31 -5.35
C GLY A 103 10.25 -11.30 -4.47
N VAL A 104 9.96 -10.11 -4.99
CA VAL A 104 9.14 -9.11 -4.28
C VAL A 104 7.68 -9.55 -4.25
N ILE A 105 7.17 -10.01 -5.39
CA ILE A 105 5.78 -10.42 -5.56
C ILE A 105 5.43 -11.63 -4.69
N ARG A 106 6.30 -12.65 -4.60
CA ARG A 106 6.13 -13.79 -3.68
C ARG A 106 6.11 -13.42 -2.20
N ARG A 107 6.58 -12.22 -1.83
CA ARG A 107 6.57 -11.73 -0.43
C ARG A 107 5.38 -10.83 -0.13
N VAL A 108 4.51 -10.55 -1.10
CA VAL A 108 3.33 -9.69 -0.90
C VAL A 108 2.44 -10.24 0.21
N ASN A 109 2.26 -11.55 0.33
CA ASN A 109 1.47 -12.16 1.41
C ASN A 109 2.05 -11.86 2.80
N VAL A 110 3.38 -11.94 2.96
CA VAL A 110 4.08 -11.66 4.22
C VAL A 110 4.04 -10.17 4.53
N ALA A 111 4.32 -9.32 3.54
CA ALA A 111 4.25 -7.87 3.68
C ALA A 111 2.83 -7.42 4.06
N TYR A 112 1.82 -7.97 3.37
CA TYR A 112 0.43 -7.74 3.68
C TYR A 112 0.10 -8.14 5.11
N ALA A 113 0.45 -9.35 5.55
CA ALA A 113 0.17 -9.80 6.92
C ALA A 113 0.82 -8.89 7.98
N ALA A 114 2.07 -8.47 7.76
CA ALA A 114 2.79 -7.57 8.65
C ALA A 114 2.16 -6.16 8.69
N GLU A 115 1.65 -5.67 7.56
CA GLU A 115 1.00 -4.37 7.45
C GLU A 115 -0.47 -4.41 7.86
N THR A 116 -1.16 -5.55 7.76
CA THR A 116 -2.60 -5.65 8.01
C THR A 116 -2.97 -6.25 9.35
N ARG A 117 -2.06 -7.02 9.98
CA ARG A 117 -2.35 -7.93 11.11
C ARG A 117 -3.49 -8.90 10.79
N ALA A 118 -3.41 -9.50 9.60
CA ALA A 118 -4.38 -10.49 9.11
C ALA A 118 -5.82 -9.96 9.01
N VAL A 119 -5.98 -8.65 8.72
CA VAL A 119 -7.26 -8.13 8.23
C VAL A 119 -7.40 -8.61 6.79
N GLY A 120 -7.96 -9.81 6.62
CA GLY A 120 -7.92 -10.55 5.36
C GLY A 120 -6.55 -11.18 5.08
N SER A 121 -6.34 -11.62 3.85
CA SER A 121 -5.08 -12.19 3.40
C SER A 121 -4.78 -11.83 1.95
N ALA A 122 -3.50 -11.74 1.61
CA ALA A 122 -3.05 -11.67 0.22
C ALA A 122 -2.45 -13.00 -0.20
N ARG A 123 -2.80 -13.48 -1.39
CA ARG A 123 -2.20 -14.64 -2.04
C ARG A 123 -1.52 -14.18 -3.31
N CYS A 124 -0.45 -14.86 -3.67
CA CYS A 124 0.31 -14.53 -4.86
C CYS A 124 0.63 -15.78 -5.65
N THR A 125 0.33 -15.73 -6.94
CA THR A 125 0.69 -16.76 -7.91
C THR A 125 1.44 -16.09 -9.05
N SER A 126 2.74 -16.36 -9.15
CA SER A 126 3.50 -15.94 -10.33
C SER A 126 3.06 -16.77 -11.52
N THR A 127 2.64 -16.11 -12.59
CA THR A 127 2.14 -16.77 -13.80
C THR A 127 3.24 -16.93 -14.83
N THR A 128 4.15 -15.95 -14.93
CA THR A 128 5.33 -15.97 -15.81
C THR A 128 6.49 -15.19 -15.17
N ALA A 129 7.61 -15.01 -15.91
CA ALA A 129 8.71 -14.14 -15.49
C ALA A 129 8.35 -12.64 -15.45
N THR A 130 7.28 -12.24 -16.14
CA THR A 130 6.85 -10.84 -16.32
C THR A 130 5.40 -10.59 -15.94
N SER A 131 4.75 -11.57 -15.31
CA SER A 131 3.38 -11.44 -14.86
C SER A 131 3.10 -12.24 -13.60
N ALA A 132 2.19 -11.72 -12.80
CA ALA A 132 1.73 -12.38 -11.59
C ALA A 132 0.27 -12.00 -11.29
N ILE A 133 -0.33 -12.80 -10.42
CA ILE A 133 -1.66 -12.57 -9.91
C ILE A 133 -1.56 -12.44 -8.40
N VAL A 134 -2.05 -11.33 -7.89
CA VAL A 134 -2.25 -11.13 -6.45
C VAL A 134 -3.75 -11.16 -6.17
N GLU A 135 -4.14 -11.88 -5.13
CA GLU A 135 -5.54 -12.00 -4.71
C GLU A 135 -5.67 -11.54 -3.26
N LEU A 136 -6.51 -10.55 -3.05
CA LEU A 136 -6.99 -10.15 -1.73
C LEU A 136 -8.21 -11.00 -1.39
N VAL A 137 -8.16 -11.67 -0.23
CA VAL A 137 -9.17 -12.63 0.22
C VAL A 137 -9.63 -12.26 1.64
N ASP A 138 -10.93 -12.44 1.91
CA ASP A 138 -11.57 -12.23 3.21
C ASP A 138 -11.41 -10.82 3.80
N PHE A 139 -11.20 -9.81 2.97
CA PHE A 139 -11.22 -8.42 3.39
C PHE A 139 -12.59 -8.10 4.05
N PRO A 140 -12.62 -7.39 5.19
CA PRO A 140 -13.87 -7.05 5.86
C PRO A 140 -14.54 -5.85 5.17
N SER A 141 -15.00 -6.07 3.93
CA SER A 141 -15.71 -5.06 3.14
C SER A 141 -17.00 -4.50 3.78
N PRO A 142 -17.67 -5.17 4.74
CA PRO A 142 -18.75 -4.53 5.50
C PRO A 142 -18.27 -3.41 6.44
N GLU A 143 -17.00 -3.42 6.85
CA GLU A 143 -16.42 -2.45 7.80
C GLU A 143 -15.62 -1.36 7.10
N PHE A 144 -15.00 -1.68 5.95
CA PHE A 144 -14.12 -0.78 5.23
C PHE A 144 -14.44 -0.76 3.74
N ASP A 145 -14.26 0.42 3.13
CA ASP A 145 -14.40 0.59 1.69
C ASP A 145 -13.32 -0.22 0.94
N LEU A 146 -13.76 -1.32 0.33
CA LEU A 146 -12.92 -2.22 -0.44
C LEU A 146 -12.39 -1.56 -1.70
N GLU A 147 -13.18 -0.72 -2.38
CA GLU A 147 -12.75 -0.08 -3.63
C GLU A 147 -11.59 0.89 -3.35
N THR A 148 -11.75 1.70 -2.30
CA THR A 148 -10.68 2.59 -1.83
C THR A 148 -9.41 1.81 -1.46
N TYR A 149 -9.55 0.69 -0.73
CA TYR A 149 -8.39 -0.13 -0.36
C TYR A 149 -7.70 -0.73 -1.58
N VAL A 150 -8.47 -1.30 -2.51
CA VAL A 150 -7.97 -1.93 -3.74
C VAL A 150 -7.19 -0.92 -4.58
N ASN A 151 -7.69 0.31 -4.71
CA ASN A 151 -7.03 1.34 -5.48
C ASN A 151 -5.67 1.75 -4.88
N GLY A 152 -5.61 1.98 -3.56
CA GLY A 152 -4.34 2.27 -2.89
C GLY A 152 -3.35 1.10 -2.92
N PHE A 153 -3.85 -0.12 -2.77
CA PHE A 153 -3.03 -1.33 -2.85
C PHE A 153 -2.48 -1.56 -4.26
N ALA A 154 -3.26 -1.27 -5.31
CA ALA A 154 -2.78 -1.31 -6.69
C ALA A 154 -1.60 -0.34 -6.93
N GLY A 155 -1.68 0.88 -6.39
CA GLY A 155 -0.57 1.85 -6.43
C GLY A 155 0.69 1.31 -5.74
N THR A 156 0.51 0.66 -4.59
CA THR A 156 1.59 0.03 -3.81
C THR A 156 2.24 -1.15 -4.54
N LEU A 157 1.45 -2.03 -5.16
CA LEU A 157 1.95 -3.15 -5.98
C LEU A 157 2.73 -2.63 -7.19
N SER A 158 2.17 -1.64 -7.89
CA SER A 158 2.82 -0.98 -9.02
C SER A 158 4.19 -0.41 -8.62
N ALA A 159 4.29 0.31 -7.50
CA ALA A 159 5.56 0.85 -7.01
C ALA A 159 6.57 -0.25 -6.64
N SER A 160 6.09 -1.30 -5.99
CA SER A 160 6.92 -2.43 -5.57
C SER A 160 7.57 -3.14 -6.78
N ILE A 161 6.82 -3.32 -7.87
CA ILE A 161 7.36 -3.86 -9.14
C ILE A 161 8.45 -2.95 -9.70
N THR A 162 8.23 -1.62 -9.71
CA THR A 162 9.24 -0.65 -10.17
C THR A 162 10.51 -0.73 -9.34
N LEU A 163 10.40 -0.78 -8.01
CA LEU A 163 11.55 -0.91 -7.11
C LEU A 163 12.32 -2.22 -7.31
N ALA A 164 11.65 -3.27 -7.81
CA ALA A 164 12.26 -4.56 -8.11
C ALA A 164 12.92 -4.63 -9.51
N GLY A 165 12.92 -3.54 -10.27
CA GLY A 165 13.47 -3.47 -11.63
C GLY A 165 12.48 -3.80 -12.75
N GLY A 166 11.18 -3.91 -12.44
CA GLY A 166 10.13 -4.03 -13.46
C GLY A 166 9.79 -2.68 -14.09
N ALA A 167 9.94 -2.58 -15.41
CA ALA A 167 9.56 -1.41 -16.18
C ALA A 167 8.07 -1.44 -16.57
N SER A 168 7.43 -0.27 -16.65
CA SER A 168 6.02 -0.11 -17.08
C SER A 168 5.03 -1.07 -16.39
N PRO A 169 4.94 -1.08 -15.04
CA PRO A 169 4.00 -1.95 -14.35
C PRO A 169 2.55 -1.56 -14.67
N GLU A 170 1.76 -2.53 -15.12
CA GLU A 170 0.31 -2.40 -15.27
C GLU A 170 -0.38 -3.24 -14.20
N VAL A 171 -1.47 -2.70 -13.65
CA VAL A 171 -2.28 -3.35 -12.63
C VAL A 171 -3.74 -3.27 -13.04
N VAL A 172 -4.32 -4.41 -13.40
CA VAL A 172 -5.76 -4.53 -13.68
C VAL A 172 -6.44 -5.11 -12.45
N THR A 173 -7.47 -4.43 -11.96
CA THR A 173 -8.17 -4.78 -10.73
C THR A 173 -9.59 -5.28 -11.01
N HIS A 174 -9.97 -6.34 -10.32
CA HIS A 174 -11.34 -6.85 -10.31
C HIS A 174 -11.75 -7.07 -8.86
N ALA A 175 -12.51 -6.12 -8.30
CA ALA A 175 -13.06 -6.23 -6.95
C ALA A 175 -14.41 -6.97 -6.99
N SER A 176 -14.62 -7.89 -6.05
CA SER A 176 -15.92 -8.55 -5.87
C SER A 176 -16.10 -9.05 -4.44
N GLY A 177 -17.28 -8.83 -3.86
CA GLY A 177 -17.64 -9.29 -2.53
C GLY A 177 -16.65 -8.85 -1.44
N ARG A 178 -15.84 -9.79 -0.94
CA ARG A 178 -14.86 -9.60 0.14
C ARG A 178 -13.41 -9.69 -0.34
N GLY A 179 -13.18 -9.50 -1.63
CA GLY A 179 -11.85 -9.67 -2.20
C GLY A 179 -11.64 -8.91 -3.49
N ALA A 180 -10.42 -8.98 -3.97
CA ALA A 180 -10.04 -8.39 -5.25
C ALA A 180 -8.92 -9.19 -5.90
N ARG A 181 -8.93 -9.24 -7.22
CA ARG A 181 -7.87 -9.83 -8.02
C ARG A 181 -7.10 -8.72 -8.74
N PHE A 182 -5.79 -8.77 -8.63
CA PHE A 182 -4.84 -7.88 -9.27
C PHE A 182 -4.06 -8.68 -10.31
N GLN A 183 -4.26 -8.38 -11.58
CA GLN A 183 -3.43 -8.91 -12.65
C GLN A 183 -2.28 -7.93 -12.88
N LEU A 184 -1.06 -8.42 -12.72
CA LEU A 184 0.16 -7.63 -12.77
C LEU A 184 0.96 -8.03 -14.01
N SER A 185 1.44 -7.05 -14.76
CA SER A 185 2.39 -7.24 -15.86
C SER A 185 3.50 -6.19 -15.80
N TRP A 186 4.69 -6.54 -16.28
CA TRP A 186 5.83 -5.62 -16.38
C TRP A 186 6.78 -6.01 -17.50
N LYS A 187 7.61 -5.06 -17.93
CA LYS A 187 8.74 -5.29 -18.83
C LYS A 187 10.00 -5.51 -18.01
N THR A 188 10.94 -6.29 -18.52
CA THR A 188 12.29 -6.35 -17.97
C THR A 188 13.05 -5.10 -18.40
N SER A 189 13.69 -4.41 -17.46
CA SER A 189 14.67 -3.37 -17.83
C SER A 189 15.80 -4.02 -18.63
N ALA A 190 16.10 -3.43 -19.80
CA ALA A 190 17.22 -3.85 -20.65
C ALA A 190 18.58 -3.56 -19.99
#